data_AF-A0A7M7M5M3-F1
#
_entry.id   AF-A0A7M7M5M3-F1
#
_cell.length_a   1.000
_cell.length_b   1.000
_cell.length_c   1.000
_cell.angle_alpha   90.00
_cell.angle_beta   90.00
_cell.angle_gamma   90.00
#
_symmetry.space_group_name_H-M   'P 1'
#
loop_
_entity.id
_entity.type
_entity.pdbx_description
1 polymer ?
#
loop_
_entity_poly.entity_id
_entity_poly.type
_entity_poly.pdbx_seq_one_letter_code
_entity_poly.pdbx_strand_id
1 'polypeptide(L)'
;MQFYKEKLLSPGQLKRLSEHKYSCTTSSLLDGFLQPWWDWLVSKVPLWLAPNLITIVGLIVNIATTLVLVYYSPDAKTEAPRWACFLCALGLFIYQSLDAIDGKQARRTGTSTPLGELFDHGCDSISTVFIALSACIAVQLGYYPAWMFFQCFCAMTLFYCAHWQTYVSGSLRFGKIDVTEAQFTIIIIHLISAIFGPKIWMMEIPYIDGFMFKYLIGVMTVICAVANLYSIFSVIFTGGVGKNGSTVAIPVLGLGTISNYVAVLFYAGYIHVFLEFCKVFESGGIGKNGSTIALPYTGTEVKVFPLWAAVGIAILLAQSSISVILAGGVGKNGSTVAGTSVLSPIIPFSFVVVPAFIIYRKSAEHVYENHPALYILAFGMVAAKVTNRLVVAHMTKNEMEYLDSSLIGPAMLFLNQYFNFFIKEYYVLWLCFIWVTLDLLRYSSQICLEICDYMKIKLFRIPLGDHRMSLVSNTAEKNVRTMVEREPLLDEDYHHGSDTTLDI
;
A
#
# COMPACT_ATOMS: atom_id res chain seq x y z
N MET A 1 14.41 -27.33 -12.23
CA MET A 1 15.09 -26.59 -13.32
C MET A 1 15.35 -25.20 -12.77
N GLN A 2 16.57 -24.92 -12.30
CA GLN A 2 16.92 -23.58 -11.80
C GLN A 2 16.98 -22.66 -13.02
N PHE A 3 16.01 -21.76 -13.14
CA PHE A 3 15.95 -20.84 -14.29
C PHE A 3 17.08 -19.80 -14.26
N TYR A 4 17.81 -19.64 -13.14
CA TYR A 4 18.82 -18.59 -12.98
C TYR A 4 20.03 -19.05 -12.15
N LYS A 5 21.22 -18.58 -12.55
CA LYS A 5 22.53 -18.98 -12.02
C LYS A 5 22.89 -18.26 -10.70
N GLU A 6 22.28 -17.09 -10.45
CA GLU A 6 22.51 -16.27 -9.26
C GLU A 6 21.25 -16.24 -8.39
N LYS A 7 21.43 -16.45 -7.08
CA LYS A 7 20.35 -16.41 -6.08
C LYS A 7 20.09 -14.96 -5.64
N LEU A 8 18.82 -14.62 -5.43
CA LEU A 8 18.42 -13.31 -4.89
C LEU A 8 18.54 -13.28 -3.36
N LEU A 9 18.27 -14.41 -2.70
CA LEU A 9 18.35 -14.51 -1.24
C LEU A 9 19.60 -15.27 -0.80
N SER A 10 20.37 -14.65 0.09
CA SER A 10 21.46 -15.33 0.79
C SER A 10 20.92 -16.43 1.71
N PRO A 11 21.72 -17.46 2.02
CA PRO A 11 21.32 -18.50 2.98
C PRO A 11 20.92 -17.95 4.36
N GLY A 12 21.55 -16.85 4.80
CA GLY A 12 21.20 -16.18 6.06
C GLY A 12 19.84 -15.48 6.00
N GLN A 13 19.48 -14.87 4.87
CA GLN A 13 18.15 -14.28 4.67
C GLN A 13 17.06 -15.35 4.66
N LEU A 14 17.28 -16.47 3.95
CA LEU A 14 16.36 -17.61 3.93
C LEU A 14 16.12 -18.19 5.32
N LYS A 15 17.18 -18.35 6.13
CA LYS A 15 17.06 -18.79 7.51
C LYS A 15 16.18 -17.85 8.33
N ARG A 16 16.46 -16.55 8.31
CA ARG A 16 15.68 -15.55 9.07
C ARG A 16 14.22 -15.48 8.60
N LEU A 17 13.98 -15.62 7.31
CA LEU A 17 12.63 -15.69 6.75
C LEU A 17 11.87 -16.92 7.24
N SER A 18 12.52 -18.07 7.37
CA SER A 18 11.88 -19.27 7.93
C SER A 18 11.53 -19.16 9.42
N GLU A 19 12.21 -18.26 10.14
CA GLU A 19 11.96 -17.95 11.56
C GLU A 19 10.93 -16.80 11.73
N HIS A 20 10.48 -16.17 10.63
CA HIS A 20 9.50 -15.09 10.65
C HIS A 20 8.15 -15.59 11.17
N LYS A 21 7.51 -14.78 12.00
CA LYS A 21 6.16 -15.01 12.50
C LYS A 21 5.29 -13.82 12.14
N TYR A 22 4.21 -14.10 11.42
CA TYR A 22 3.22 -13.10 11.09
C TYR A 22 2.66 -12.45 12.36
N SER A 23 2.58 -11.13 12.35
CA SER A 23 2.06 -10.33 13.46
C SER A 23 1.22 -9.19 12.91
N CYS A 24 -0.08 -9.23 13.17
CA CYS A 24 -1.01 -8.22 12.70
C CYS A 24 -1.99 -7.81 13.80
N THR A 25 -2.33 -6.52 13.84
CA THR A 25 -3.41 -5.98 14.68
C THR A 25 -4.39 -5.23 13.80
N THR A 26 -5.68 -5.56 13.85
CA THR A 26 -6.73 -4.85 13.10
C THR A 26 -7.69 -4.14 14.05
N SER A 27 -8.15 -2.96 13.65
CA SER A 27 -9.28 -2.24 14.24
C SER A 27 -10.23 -1.72 13.16
N SER A 28 -10.22 -2.36 11.98
CA SER A 28 -11.06 -1.99 10.84
C SER A 28 -12.55 -2.06 11.20
N LEU A 29 -13.31 -1.09 10.67
CA LEU A 29 -14.74 -0.96 10.92
C LEU A 29 -15.53 -2.04 10.19
N LEU A 30 -15.17 -2.33 8.94
CA LEU A 30 -15.90 -3.26 8.08
C LEU A 30 -15.52 -4.72 8.31
N ASP A 31 -14.30 -5.01 8.77
CA ASP A 31 -13.83 -6.38 8.98
C ASP A 31 -14.81 -7.19 9.82
N GLY A 32 -15.32 -6.62 10.93
CA GLY A 32 -16.27 -7.30 11.81
C GLY A 32 -17.59 -7.67 11.13
N PHE A 33 -18.09 -6.83 10.23
CA PHE A 33 -19.33 -7.08 9.47
C PHE A 33 -19.11 -8.11 8.35
N LEU A 34 -17.90 -8.22 7.83
CA LEU A 34 -17.56 -9.12 6.73
C LEU A 34 -17.07 -10.49 7.20
N GLN A 35 -16.68 -10.65 8.48
CA GLN A 35 -16.30 -11.97 9.02
C GLN A 35 -17.30 -13.08 8.70
N PRO A 36 -18.64 -12.92 8.90
CA PRO A 36 -19.59 -13.99 8.58
C PRO A 36 -19.58 -14.38 7.10
N TRP A 37 -19.40 -13.40 6.21
CA TRP A 37 -19.28 -13.64 4.77
C TRP A 37 -18.01 -14.42 4.44
N TRP A 38 -16.86 -14.00 4.97
CA TRP A 38 -15.58 -14.67 4.73
C TRP A 38 -15.52 -16.08 5.34
N ASP A 39 -16.11 -16.29 6.52
CA ASP A 39 -16.20 -17.60 7.17
C ASP A 39 -17.11 -18.55 6.39
N TRP A 40 -18.24 -18.05 5.88
CA TRP A 40 -19.07 -18.81 4.96
C TRP A 40 -18.31 -19.14 3.68
N LEU A 41 -17.64 -18.16 3.06
CA LEU A 41 -16.97 -18.33 1.78
C LEU A 41 -15.81 -19.32 1.88
N VAL A 42 -14.93 -19.18 2.88
CA VAL A 42 -13.83 -20.12 3.10
C VAL A 42 -14.36 -21.53 3.34
N SER A 43 -15.53 -21.71 3.98
CA SER A 43 -16.13 -23.04 4.18
C SER A 43 -16.46 -23.76 2.86
N LYS A 44 -16.73 -22.99 1.78
CA LYS A 44 -17.03 -23.50 0.44
C LYS A 44 -15.78 -23.80 -0.38
N VAL A 45 -14.62 -23.28 0.03
CA VAL A 45 -13.35 -23.55 -0.64
C VAL A 45 -12.95 -25.02 -0.43
N PRO A 46 -12.62 -25.77 -1.50
CA PRO A 46 -12.12 -27.13 -1.37
C PRO A 46 -10.80 -27.19 -0.60
N LEU A 47 -10.62 -28.20 0.25
CA LEU A 47 -9.42 -28.31 1.09
C LEU A 47 -8.12 -28.57 0.31
N TRP A 48 -8.20 -29.03 -0.94
CA TRP A 48 -7.03 -29.20 -1.82
C TRP A 48 -6.54 -27.88 -2.43
N LEU A 49 -7.37 -26.83 -2.39
CA LEU A 49 -7.06 -25.54 -2.99
C LEU A 49 -6.05 -24.79 -2.13
N ALA A 50 -4.88 -24.52 -2.70
CA ALA A 50 -3.80 -23.81 -2.01
C ALA A 50 -4.15 -22.32 -1.79
N PRO A 51 -3.82 -21.73 -0.63
CA PRO A 51 -4.03 -20.31 -0.34
C PRO A 51 -3.50 -19.37 -1.42
N ASN A 52 -2.23 -19.53 -1.81
CA ASN A 52 -1.61 -18.67 -2.83
C ASN A 52 -2.29 -18.75 -4.21
N LEU A 53 -3.01 -19.86 -4.49
CA LEU A 53 -3.81 -19.96 -5.71
C LEU A 53 -5.08 -19.10 -5.63
N ILE A 54 -5.67 -18.97 -4.43
CA ILE A 54 -6.78 -18.07 -4.18
C ILE A 54 -6.34 -16.62 -4.40
N THR A 55 -5.21 -16.23 -3.80
CA THR A 55 -4.61 -14.89 -3.93
C THR A 55 -4.40 -14.51 -5.40
N ILE A 56 -3.71 -15.37 -6.18
CA ILE A 56 -3.39 -15.05 -7.59
C ILE A 56 -4.63 -15.03 -8.47
N VAL A 57 -5.63 -15.88 -8.21
CA VAL A 57 -6.91 -15.85 -8.93
C VAL A 57 -7.64 -14.54 -8.64
N GLY A 58 -7.66 -14.09 -7.38
CA GLY A 58 -8.17 -12.78 -7.01
C GLY A 58 -7.48 -11.67 -7.81
N LEU A 59 -6.15 -11.62 -7.78
CA LEU A 59 -5.36 -10.62 -8.50
C LEU A 59 -5.68 -10.61 -10.00
N ILE A 60 -5.75 -11.80 -10.64
CA ILE A 60 -6.07 -11.93 -12.06
C ILE A 60 -7.46 -11.35 -12.37
N VAL A 61 -8.46 -11.63 -11.53
CA VAL A 61 -9.81 -11.07 -11.70
C VAL A 61 -9.75 -9.54 -11.63
N ASN A 62 -9.11 -8.96 -10.61
CA ASN A 62 -9.00 -7.51 -10.47
C ASN A 62 -8.30 -6.84 -11.66
N ILE A 63 -7.18 -7.41 -12.10
CA ILE A 63 -6.42 -6.93 -13.27
C ILE A 63 -7.30 -7.01 -14.52
N ALA A 64 -7.92 -8.15 -14.79
CA ALA A 64 -8.73 -8.35 -15.98
C ALA A 64 -9.90 -7.37 -16.06
N THR A 65 -10.65 -7.20 -14.96
CA THR A 65 -11.80 -6.28 -14.94
C THR A 65 -11.36 -4.83 -15.05
N THR A 66 -10.23 -4.46 -14.44
CA THR A 66 -9.66 -3.11 -14.58
C THR A 66 -9.16 -2.85 -16.00
N LEU A 67 -8.51 -3.82 -16.65
CA LEU A 67 -8.02 -3.68 -18.02
C LEU A 67 -9.16 -3.51 -19.04
N VAL A 68 -10.32 -4.13 -18.82
CA VAL A 68 -11.54 -3.85 -19.60
C VAL A 68 -11.92 -2.37 -19.48
N LEU A 69 -11.86 -1.80 -18.28
CA LEU A 69 -12.15 -0.39 -18.05
C LEU A 69 -11.11 0.53 -18.72
N VAL A 70 -9.83 0.19 -18.61
CA VAL A 70 -8.72 0.90 -19.28
C VAL A 70 -8.84 0.84 -20.80
N TYR A 71 -9.31 -0.27 -21.37
CA TYR A 71 -9.53 -0.38 -22.81
C TYR A 71 -10.56 0.63 -23.32
N TYR A 72 -11.65 0.85 -22.57
CA TYR A 72 -12.70 1.80 -22.96
C TYR A 72 -12.36 3.26 -22.67
N SER A 73 -11.56 3.53 -21.63
CA SER A 73 -11.20 4.89 -21.21
C SER A 73 -9.73 4.97 -20.77
N PRO A 74 -8.77 4.80 -21.69
CA PRO A 74 -7.34 4.86 -21.37
C PRO A 74 -6.87 6.26 -20.98
N ASP A 75 -7.64 7.28 -21.34
CA ASP A 75 -7.41 8.70 -21.00
C ASP A 75 -8.06 9.11 -19.66
N ALA A 76 -8.83 8.21 -19.02
CA ALA A 76 -9.69 8.51 -17.88
C ALA A 76 -10.61 9.73 -18.08
N LYS A 77 -10.95 10.06 -19.33
CA LYS A 77 -11.89 11.13 -19.72
C LYS A 77 -13.08 10.54 -20.46
N THR A 78 -12.84 9.58 -21.34
CA THR A 78 -13.89 8.93 -22.12
C THR A 78 -14.87 8.22 -21.18
N GLU A 79 -16.16 8.33 -21.45
CA GLU A 79 -17.17 7.70 -20.61
C GLU A 79 -17.11 6.17 -20.78
N ALA A 80 -16.66 5.47 -19.75
CA ALA A 80 -16.63 4.01 -19.75
C ALA A 80 -18.05 3.42 -19.77
N PRO A 81 -18.27 2.29 -20.48
CA PRO A 81 -19.57 1.62 -20.46
C PRO A 81 -19.99 1.23 -19.04
N ARG A 82 -21.27 1.46 -18.73
CA ARG A 82 -21.84 1.19 -17.40
C ARG A 82 -21.68 -0.26 -16.94
N TRP A 83 -21.76 -1.21 -17.87
CA TRP A 83 -21.50 -2.63 -17.58
C TRP A 83 -20.04 -2.90 -17.23
N ALA A 84 -19.09 -2.13 -17.79
CA ALA A 84 -17.67 -2.26 -17.46
C ALA A 84 -17.39 -1.72 -16.05
N CYS A 85 -18.06 -0.63 -15.64
CA CYS A 85 -18.04 -0.18 -14.23
C CYS A 85 -18.62 -1.24 -13.30
N PHE A 86 -19.76 -1.85 -13.64
CA PHE A 86 -20.33 -2.95 -12.84
C PHE A 86 -19.39 -4.15 -12.75
N LEU A 87 -18.79 -4.54 -13.87
CA LEU A 87 -17.81 -5.63 -13.93
C LEU A 87 -16.60 -5.32 -13.04
N CYS A 88 -16.14 -4.07 -13.00
CA CYS A 88 -15.05 -3.64 -12.13
C CYS A 88 -15.45 -3.66 -10.64
N ALA A 89 -16.68 -3.24 -10.29
CA ALA A 89 -17.20 -3.37 -8.93
C ALA A 89 -17.26 -4.83 -8.47
N LEU A 90 -17.79 -5.72 -9.32
CA LEU A 90 -17.87 -7.15 -9.05
C LEU A 90 -16.48 -7.78 -8.94
N GLY A 91 -15.58 -7.44 -9.86
CA GLY A 91 -14.19 -7.92 -9.88
C GLY A 91 -13.43 -7.54 -8.62
N LEU A 92 -13.57 -6.29 -8.17
CA LEU A 92 -12.96 -5.81 -6.93
C LEU A 92 -13.58 -6.46 -5.68
N PHE A 93 -14.90 -6.69 -5.66
CA PHE A 93 -15.54 -7.43 -4.57
C PHE A 93 -15.06 -8.88 -4.49
N ILE A 94 -14.89 -9.54 -5.65
CA ILE A 94 -14.31 -10.90 -5.74
C ILE A 94 -12.87 -10.87 -5.25
N TYR A 95 -12.04 -9.94 -5.73
CA TYR A 95 -10.66 -9.76 -5.27
C TYR A 95 -10.61 -9.66 -3.75
N GLN A 96 -11.31 -8.69 -3.18
CA GLN A 96 -11.38 -8.44 -1.73
C GLN A 96 -11.79 -9.69 -0.96
N SER A 97 -12.80 -10.41 -1.45
CA SER A 97 -13.29 -11.62 -0.79
C SER A 97 -12.29 -12.77 -0.86
N LEU A 98 -11.57 -12.93 -1.96
CA LEU A 98 -10.57 -13.99 -2.13
C LEU A 98 -9.30 -13.71 -1.34
N ASP A 99 -8.88 -12.45 -1.31
CA ASP A 99 -7.79 -11.92 -0.49
C ASP A 99 -8.04 -12.19 1.00
N ALA A 100 -9.21 -11.80 1.52
CA ALA A 100 -9.54 -12.01 2.93
C ALA A 100 -9.63 -13.49 3.38
N ILE A 101 -9.90 -14.42 2.47
CA ILE A 101 -10.03 -15.85 2.80
C ILE A 101 -8.76 -16.65 2.60
N ASP A 102 -7.71 -16.14 1.94
CA ASP A 102 -6.52 -16.95 1.66
C ASP A 102 -5.79 -17.35 2.96
N GLY A 103 -5.63 -16.44 3.91
CA GLY A 103 -5.05 -16.68 5.22
C GLY A 103 -5.98 -17.52 6.10
N LYS A 104 -7.30 -17.37 5.94
CA LYS A 104 -8.29 -18.24 6.60
C LYS A 104 -8.17 -19.66 6.08
N GLN A 105 -8.01 -19.84 4.77
CA GLN A 105 -7.79 -21.13 4.15
C GLN A 105 -6.46 -21.72 4.63
N ALA A 106 -5.38 -20.92 4.68
CA ALA A 106 -4.08 -21.38 5.17
C ALA A 106 -4.15 -21.91 6.61
N ARG A 107 -4.90 -21.24 7.49
CA ARG A 107 -5.17 -21.71 8.85
C ARG A 107 -6.02 -22.98 8.86
N ARG A 108 -7.07 -23.03 8.04
CA ARG A 108 -7.98 -24.18 7.91
C ARG A 108 -7.27 -25.44 7.41
N THR A 109 -6.28 -25.31 6.53
CA THR A 109 -5.51 -26.43 5.97
C THR A 109 -4.21 -26.70 6.71
N GLY A 110 -3.84 -25.88 7.70
CA GLY A 110 -2.58 -26.02 8.44
C GLY A 110 -1.33 -25.68 7.61
N THR A 111 -1.48 -24.83 6.58
CA THR A 111 -0.42 -24.49 5.61
C THR A 111 -0.01 -23.02 5.67
N SER A 112 -0.16 -22.36 6.82
CA SER A 112 0.32 -20.99 7.04
C SER A 112 1.85 -20.95 6.98
N THR A 113 2.40 -20.10 6.12
CA THR A 113 3.86 -19.94 5.94
C THR A 113 4.23 -18.48 5.71
N PRO A 114 5.47 -18.05 6.01
CA PRO A 114 5.98 -16.73 5.63
C PRO A 114 5.89 -16.47 4.11
N LEU A 115 6.02 -17.53 3.28
CA LEU A 115 5.83 -17.39 1.84
C LEU A 115 4.42 -16.93 1.47
N GLY A 116 3.39 -17.43 2.18
CA GLY A 116 2.01 -17.02 1.93
C GLY A 116 1.80 -15.53 2.19
N GLU A 117 2.28 -15.03 3.33
CA GLU A 117 2.26 -13.59 3.66
C GLU A 117 3.01 -12.74 2.62
N LEU A 118 4.20 -13.17 2.21
CA LEU A 118 4.98 -12.49 1.17
C LEU A 118 4.23 -12.45 -0.17
N PHE A 119 3.58 -13.55 -0.53
CA PHE A 119 2.85 -13.69 -1.79
C PHE A 119 1.60 -12.81 -1.81
N ASP A 120 0.86 -12.81 -0.71
CA ASP A 120 -0.32 -11.98 -0.48
C ASP A 120 -0.01 -10.48 -0.61
N HIS A 121 0.87 -9.96 0.24
CA HIS A 121 1.30 -8.55 0.19
C HIS A 121 1.96 -8.17 -1.15
N GLY A 122 2.64 -9.14 -1.77
CA GLY A 122 3.21 -8.98 -3.10
C GLY A 122 2.18 -8.83 -4.22
N CYS A 123 1.00 -9.45 -4.07
CA CYS A 123 -0.14 -9.31 -4.98
C CYS A 123 -0.91 -8.03 -4.70
N ASP A 124 -1.10 -7.67 -3.43
CA ASP A 124 -1.75 -6.43 -3.00
C ASP A 124 -1.05 -5.18 -3.55
N SER A 125 0.29 -5.19 -3.59
CA SER A 125 1.06 -4.06 -4.12
C SER A 125 0.75 -3.80 -5.60
N ILE A 126 0.56 -4.87 -6.39
CA ILE A 126 0.15 -4.81 -7.80
C ILE A 126 -1.31 -4.37 -7.87
N SER A 127 -2.18 -5.02 -7.10
CA SER A 127 -3.61 -4.75 -7.05
C SER A 127 -3.93 -3.28 -6.78
N THR A 128 -3.19 -2.65 -5.87
CA THR A 128 -3.30 -1.24 -5.50
C THR A 128 -3.19 -0.31 -6.72
N VAL A 129 -2.32 -0.62 -7.69
CA VAL A 129 -2.15 0.16 -8.92
C VAL A 129 -3.43 0.14 -9.76
N PHE A 130 -3.99 -1.06 -9.97
CA PHE A 130 -5.19 -1.26 -10.77
C PHE A 130 -6.43 -0.69 -10.08
N ILE A 131 -6.57 -0.88 -8.76
CA ILE A 131 -7.66 -0.33 -7.95
C ILE A 131 -7.67 1.19 -8.05
N ALA A 132 -6.53 1.85 -7.81
CA ALA A 132 -6.42 3.30 -7.86
C ALA A 132 -6.71 3.88 -9.27
N LEU A 133 -6.18 3.24 -10.32
CA LEU A 133 -6.44 3.63 -11.70
C LEU A 133 -7.93 3.45 -12.06
N SER A 134 -8.54 2.33 -11.65
CA SER A 134 -9.96 2.05 -11.93
C SER A 134 -10.88 3.10 -11.32
N ALA A 135 -10.58 3.56 -10.09
CA ALA A 135 -11.33 4.60 -9.42
C ALA A 135 -11.22 5.94 -10.18
N CYS A 136 -10.03 6.30 -10.65
CA CYS A 136 -9.81 7.50 -11.45
C CYS A 136 -10.60 7.48 -12.77
N ILE A 137 -10.67 6.33 -13.43
CA ILE A 137 -11.46 6.16 -14.66
C ILE A 137 -12.96 6.28 -14.37
N ALA A 138 -13.45 5.64 -13.30
CA ALA A 138 -14.87 5.63 -12.94
C ALA A 138 -15.44 7.03 -12.69
N VAL A 139 -14.60 7.96 -12.22
CA VAL A 139 -14.96 9.36 -11.89
C VAL A 139 -14.49 10.38 -12.93
N GLN A 140 -13.95 9.91 -14.05
CA GLN A 140 -13.40 10.70 -15.15
C GLN A 140 -12.34 11.73 -14.69
N LEU A 141 -11.39 11.28 -13.85
CA LEU A 141 -10.37 12.14 -13.27
C LEU A 141 -9.29 12.58 -14.27
N GLY A 142 -9.26 12.01 -15.47
CA GLY A 142 -8.37 12.42 -16.55
C GLY A 142 -8.60 13.86 -17.04
N TYR A 143 -9.77 14.46 -16.77
CA TYR A 143 -9.99 15.90 -16.97
C TYR A 143 -9.13 16.76 -16.03
N TYR A 144 -8.60 16.19 -14.95
CA TYR A 144 -7.67 16.81 -14.03
C TYR A 144 -6.43 15.94 -13.82
N PRO A 145 -5.49 15.92 -14.78
CA PRO A 145 -4.33 15.03 -14.75
C PRO A 145 -3.53 15.12 -13.45
N ALA A 146 -3.35 16.32 -12.88
CA ALA A 146 -2.63 16.50 -11.63
C ALA A 146 -3.34 15.83 -10.43
N TRP A 147 -4.68 15.88 -10.38
CA TRP A 147 -5.47 15.18 -9.37
C TRP A 147 -5.43 13.66 -9.55
N MET A 148 -5.50 13.17 -10.79
CA MET A 148 -5.33 11.75 -11.08
C MET A 148 -3.95 11.23 -10.67
N PHE A 149 -2.90 12.03 -10.91
CA PHE A 149 -1.53 11.70 -10.51
C PHE A 149 -1.45 11.60 -8.99
N PHE A 150 -1.92 12.64 -8.29
CA PHE A 150 -1.96 12.65 -6.83
C PHE A 150 -2.71 11.45 -6.27
N GLN A 151 -3.92 11.17 -6.75
CA GLN A 151 -4.76 10.08 -6.25
C GLN A 151 -4.05 8.72 -6.37
N CYS A 152 -3.50 8.43 -7.55
CA CYS A 152 -2.83 7.15 -7.80
C CYS A 152 -1.55 7.00 -6.96
N PHE A 153 -0.69 8.01 -6.97
CA PHE A 153 0.56 7.97 -6.20
C PHE A 153 0.33 8.05 -4.69
N CYS A 154 -0.75 8.70 -4.23
CA CYS A 154 -1.14 8.70 -2.83
C CYS A 154 -1.54 7.29 -2.37
N ALA A 155 -2.38 6.58 -3.15
CA ALA A 155 -2.76 5.19 -2.84
C ALA A 155 -1.52 4.27 -2.75
N MET A 156 -0.62 4.35 -3.73
CA MET A 156 0.64 3.59 -3.73
C MET A 156 1.56 3.96 -2.56
N THR A 157 1.62 5.24 -2.20
CA THR A 157 2.43 5.73 -1.06
C THR A 157 1.86 5.25 0.27
N LEU A 158 0.55 5.31 0.46
CA LEU A 158 -0.11 4.81 1.67
C LEU A 158 0.18 3.32 1.88
N PHE A 159 0.03 2.53 0.82
CA PHE A 159 0.32 1.10 0.86
C PHE A 159 1.79 0.81 1.15
N TYR A 160 2.72 1.56 0.54
CA TYR A 160 4.15 1.47 0.84
C TYR A 160 4.46 1.85 2.29
N CYS A 161 3.86 2.93 2.80
CA CYS A 161 4.04 3.41 4.16
C CYS A 161 3.52 2.41 5.21
N ALA A 162 2.44 1.68 4.94
CA ALA A 162 1.97 0.60 5.82
C ALA A 162 3.03 -0.52 5.94
N HIS A 163 3.69 -0.86 4.83
CA HIS A 163 4.79 -1.84 4.83
C HIS A 163 6.07 -1.28 5.44
N TRP A 164 6.33 0.02 5.31
CA TRP A 164 7.42 0.69 6.01
C TRP A 164 7.19 0.68 7.53
N GLN A 165 5.97 0.97 7.98
CA GLN A 165 5.60 0.80 9.39
C GLN A 165 5.89 -0.63 9.87
N THR A 166 5.54 -1.62 9.06
CA THR A 166 5.75 -3.04 9.39
C THR A 166 7.24 -3.39 9.43
N TYR A 167 8.02 -2.91 8.46
CA TYR A 167 9.49 -3.03 8.43
C TYR A 167 10.13 -2.53 9.73
N VAL A 168 9.61 -1.43 10.28
CA VAL A 168 10.15 -0.75 11.47
C VAL A 168 9.62 -1.30 12.80
N SER A 169 8.33 -1.67 12.85
CA SER A 169 7.66 -2.06 14.10
C SER A 169 7.55 -3.57 14.31
N GLY A 170 7.79 -4.36 13.25
CA GLY A 170 7.65 -5.82 13.30
C GLY A 170 6.21 -6.33 13.18
N SER A 171 5.22 -5.45 13.00
CA SER A 171 3.82 -5.82 12.94
C SER A 171 3.01 -4.89 12.03
N LEU A 172 2.16 -5.48 11.19
CA LEU A 172 1.23 -4.75 10.34
C LEU A 172 0.02 -4.32 11.18
N ARG A 173 -0.23 -3.01 11.25
CA ARG A 173 -1.31 -2.45 12.07
C ARG A 173 -2.31 -1.76 11.17
N PHE A 174 -3.53 -2.28 11.16
CA PHE A 174 -4.64 -1.70 10.43
C PHE A 174 -5.45 -0.77 11.32
N GLY A 175 -5.71 0.44 10.81
CA GLY A 175 -6.52 1.46 11.46
C GLY A 175 -8.02 1.17 11.36
N LYS A 176 -8.83 2.17 11.74
CA LYS A 176 -10.30 2.11 11.59
C LYS A 176 -10.76 2.26 10.14
N ILE A 177 -10.06 3.10 9.38
CA ILE A 177 -10.29 3.31 7.94
C ILE A 177 -9.01 2.88 7.25
N ASP A 178 -9.03 1.70 6.65
CA ASP A 178 -7.87 1.08 6.04
C ASP A 178 -8.25 0.44 4.69
N VAL A 179 -7.46 -0.54 4.23
CA VAL A 179 -7.63 -1.22 2.94
C VAL A 179 -9.07 -1.68 2.69
N THR A 180 -9.73 -2.32 3.66
CA THR A 180 -11.11 -2.82 3.51
C THR A 180 -12.10 -1.68 3.21
N GLU A 181 -12.09 -0.60 4.01
CA GLU A 181 -12.97 0.57 3.80
C GLU A 181 -12.68 1.27 2.46
N ALA A 182 -11.41 1.37 2.08
CA ALA A 182 -11.01 1.97 0.80
C ALA A 182 -11.53 1.13 -0.38
N GLN A 183 -11.39 -0.20 -0.34
CA GLN A 183 -11.88 -1.09 -1.38
C GLN A 183 -13.40 -1.04 -1.51
N PHE A 184 -14.16 -1.07 -0.40
CA PHE A 184 -15.61 -0.94 -0.43
C PHE A 184 -16.07 0.43 -0.94
N THR A 185 -15.36 1.51 -0.60
CA THR A 185 -15.62 2.84 -1.15
C THR A 185 -15.47 2.84 -2.68
N ILE A 186 -14.43 2.20 -3.20
CA ILE A 186 -14.20 2.10 -4.65
C ILE A 186 -15.24 1.20 -5.33
N ILE A 187 -15.66 0.10 -4.68
CA ILE A 187 -16.79 -0.72 -5.16
C ILE A 187 -18.05 0.14 -5.28
N ILE A 188 -18.37 0.95 -4.26
CA ILE A 188 -19.53 1.86 -4.27
C ILE A 188 -19.41 2.90 -5.39
N ILE A 189 -18.22 3.49 -5.61
CA ILE A 189 -17.96 4.42 -6.71
C ILE A 189 -18.28 3.78 -8.06
N HIS A 190 -17.80 2.55 -8.29
CA HIS A 190 -18.07 1.82 -9.52
C HIS A 190 -19.55 1.45 -9.67
N LEU A 191 -20.24 1.09 -8.59
CA LEU A 191 -21.68 0.83 -8.61
C LEU A 191 -22.49 2.08 -8.95
N ILE A 192 -22.13 3.25 -8.40
CA ILE A 192 -22.73 4.53 -8.76
C ILE A 192 -22.51 4.82 -10.25
N SER A 193 -21.28 4.67 -10.75
CA SER A 193 -20.99 4.83 -12.19
C SER A 193 -21.76 3.83 -13.06
N ALA A 194 -22.03 2.62 -12.57
CA ALA A 194 -22.84 1.63 -13.28
C ALA A 194 -24.34 1.98 -13.29
N ILE A 195 -24.89 2.52 -12.20
CA ILE A 195 -26.32 2.81 -12.04
C ILE A 195 -26.71 4.18 -12.64
N PHE A 196 -25.82 5.16 -12.63
CA PHE A 196 -26.12 6.51 -13.10
C PHE A 196 -25.30 6.96 -14.31
N GLY A 197 -24.24 6.21 -14.64
CA GLY A 197 -23.25 6.61 -15.65
C GLY A 197 -22.11 7.42 -15.02
N PRO A 198 -20.86 7.31 -15.53
CA PRO A 198 -19.71 8.07 -15.03
C PRO A 198 -19.92 9.60 -14.99
N LYS A 199 -20.79 10.14 -15.86
CA LYS A 199 -21.10 11.58 -15.91
C LYS A 199 -21.67 12.14 -14.61
N ILE A 200 -22.25 11.33 -13.73
CA ILE A 200 -22.78 11.79 -12.44
C ILE A 200 -21.71 12.50 -11.61
N TRP A 201 -20.45 12.06 -11.72
CA TRP A 201 -19.32 12.63 -11.01
C TRP A 201 -18.93 14.05 -11.47
N MET A 202 -19.42 14.46 -12.64
CA MET A 202 -19.22 15.79 -13.21
C MET A 202 -20.39 16.74 -12.94
N MET A 203 -21.47 16.25 -12.31
CA MET A 203 -22.58 17.10 -11.89
C MET A 203 -22.16 17.93 -10.67
N GLU A 204 -22.64 19.17 -10.62
CA GLU A 204 -22.49 20.05 -9.46
C GLU A 204 -23.39 19.58 -8.31
N ILE A 205 -22.88 19.67 -7.09
CA ILE A 205 -23.66 19.38 -5.90
C ILE A 205 -24.71 20.49 -5.75
N PRO A 206 -26.00 20.13 -5.60
CA PRO A 206 -27.05 21.13 -5.37
C PRO A 206 -26.67 22.04 -4.20
N TYR A 207 -26.89 23.35 -4.36
CA TYR A 207 -26.60 24.37 -3.34
C TYR A 207 -25.11 24.68 -3.08
N ILE A 208 -24.16 24.08 -3.83
CA ILE A 208 -22.73 24.41 -3.78
C ILE A 208 -22.20 24.65 -5.21
N ASP A 209 -22.38 25.88 -5.69
CA ASP A 209 -22.00 26.29 -7.05
C ASP A 209 -20.54 25.96 -7.37
N GLY A 210 -20.31 25.31 -8.52
CA GLY A 210 -18.98 24.95 -8.99
C GLY A 210 -18.31 23.75 -8.29
N PHE A 211 -18.96 23.12 -7.30
CA PHE A 211 -18.42 21.93 -6.64
C PHE A 211 -18.99 20.64 -7.26
N MET A 212 -18.19 19.95 -8.06
CA MET A 212 -18.58 18.68 -8.68
C MET A 212 -18.49 17.51 -7.70
N PHE A 213 -19.36 16.50 -7.83
CA PHE A 213 -19.35 15.29 -6.98
C PHE A 213 -17.98 14.61 -6.88
N LYS A 214 -17.17 14.57 -7.95
CA LYS A 214 -15.80 14.01 -7.91
C LYS A 214 -14.87 14.70 -6.94
N TYR A 215 -15.07 15.99 -6.64
CA TYR A 215 -14.23 16.71 -5.68
C TYR A 215 -14.45 16.20 -4.26
N LEU A 216 -15.64 15.68 -3.93
CA LEU A 216 -15.89 15.04 -2.63
C LEU A 216 -14.97 13.83 -2.43
N ILE A 217 -14.75 13.03 -3.48
CA ILE A 217 -13.85 11.87 -3.44
C ILE A 217 -12.41 12.32 -3.20
N GLY A 218 -11.98 13.40 -3.87
CA GLY A 218 -10.66 14.00 -3.67
C GLY A 218 -10.47 14.49 -2.24
N VAL A 219 -11.44 15.24 -1.69
CA VAL A 219 -11.42 15.72 -0.30
C VAL A 219 -11.36 14.55 0.69
N MET A 220 -12.22 13.53 0.52
CA MET A 220 -12.23 12.35 1.38
C MET A 220 -10.92 11.58 1.31
N THR A 221 -10.34 11.42 0.12
CA THR A 221 -9.04 10.77 -0.04
C THR A 221 -7.96 11.52 0.73
N VAL A 222 -7.92 12.84 0.62
CA VAL A 222 -6.95 13.64 1.36
C VAL A 222 -7.14 13.47 2.86
N ILE A 223 -8.36 13.63 3.38
CA ILE A 223 -8.65 13.48 4.83
C ILE A 223 -8.22 12.10 5.34
N CYS A 224 -8.60 11.03 4.64
CA CYS A 224 -8.23 9.66 5.00
C CYS A 224 -6.72 9.43 4.89
N ALA A 225 -6.05 10.00 3.89
CA ALA A 225 -4.61 9.94 3.75
C ALA A 225 -3.90 10.68 4.88
N VAL A 226 -4.39 11.85 5.32
CA VAL A 226 -3.87 12.59 6.49
C VAL A 226 -3.86 11.68 7.69
N ALA A 227 -5.02 11.12 8.02
CA ALA A 227 -5.24 10.37 9.23
C ALA A 227 -4.37 9.10 9.25
N ASN A 228 -4.32 8.39 8.11
CA ASN A 228 -3.52 7.19 7.98
C ASN A 228 -2.02 7.47 8.02
N LEU A 229 -1.52 8.45 7.27
CA LEU A 229 -0.10 8.80 7.32
C LEU A 229 0.30 9.29 8.71
N TYR A 230 -0.53 10.09 9.38
CA TYR A 230 -0.26 10.52 10.75
C TYR A 230 -0.12 9.31 11.69
N SER A 231 -1.05 8.36 11.62
CA SER A 231 -0.99 7.12 12.42
C SER A 231 0.29 6.31 12.10
N ILE A 232 0.58 6.10 10.81
CA ILE A 232 1.73 5.33 10.35
C ILE A 232 3.04 5.97 10.79
N PHE A 233 3.22 7.25 10.53
CA PHE A 233 4.45 7.95 10.88
C PHE A 233 4.60 8.09 12.39
N SER A 234 3.51 8.29 13.13
CA SER A 234 3.56 8.21 14.60
C SER A 234 4.16 6.89 15.05
N VAL A 235 3.75 5.75 14.48
CA VAL A 235 4.34 4.43 14.81
C VAL A 235 5.79 4.28 14.30
N ILE A 236 6.12 4.76 13.11
CA ILE A 236 7.50 4.70 12.57
C ILE A 236 8.46 5.47 13.48
N PHE A 237 8.07 6.66 13.94
CA PHE A 237 8.91 7.53 14.74
C PHE A 237 8.93 7.13 16.22
N THR A 238 7.79 6.76 16.81
CA THR A 238 7.68 6.45 18.25
C THR A 238 7.82 4.97 18.59
N GLY A 239 7.43 4.09 17.66
CA GLY A 239 7.35 2.64 17.85
C GLY A 239 8.44 1.85 17.16
N GLY A 240 9.45 2.52 16.58
CA GLY A 240 10.53 1.86 15.85
C GLY A 240 11.34 0.94 16.74
N VAL A 241 11.17 -0.36 16.56
CA VAL A 241 12.01 -1.36 17.21
C VAL A 241 13.03 -1.71 16.14
N GLY A 242 14.08 -0.89 16.00
CA GLY A 242 15.20 -1.16 15.08
C GLY A 242 15.75 -2.57 15.31
N LYS A 243 16.69 -3.02 14.47
CA LYS A 243 17.23 -4.40 14.38
C LYS A 243 17.43 -5.18 15.70
N ASN A 244 17.58 -4.48 16.85
CA ASN A 244 17.77 -5.00 18.21
C ASN A 244 16.81 -4.48 19.31
N GLY A 245 15.71 -3.76 19.04
CA GLY A 245 14.91 -3.16 20.12
C GLY A 245 14.84 -1.64 20.16
N SER A 246 15.65 -0.95 19.34
CA SER A 246 15.96 0.48 19.54
C SER A 246 15.11 1.41 18.67
N THR A 247 14.50 2.44 19.27
CA THR A 247 13.86 3.56 18.57
C THR A 247 14.86 4.64 18.17
N VAL A 248 14.38 5.56 17.32
CA VAL A 248 15.15 6.62 16.67
C VAL A 248 15.67 7.65 17.68
N ALA A 249 16.98 7.71 17.86
CA ALA A 249 17.66 8.95 18.24
C ALA A 249 18.51 9.38 17.05
N ILE A 250 18.26 10.56 16.47
CA ILE A 250 19.19 11.18 15.52
C ILE A 250 20.12 12.07 16.33
N PRO A 251 21.44 11.81 16.39
CA PRO A 251 22.35 12.77 16.97
C PRO A 251 22.53 13.94 15.99
N VAL A 252 22.18 15.13 16.43
CA VAL A 252 22.75 16.39 15.91
C VAL A 252 23.22 17.14 17.16
N LEU A 253 24.49 17.50 17.37
CA LEU A 253 25.57 17.89 16.47
C LEU A 253 26.83 17.02 16.62
N GLY A 254 27.59 16.83 15.54
CA GLY A 254 29.01 16.48 15.65
C GLY A 254 29.65 15.95 14.38
N LEU A 255 29.12 14.88 13.78
CA LEU A 255 29.61 14.27 12.52
C LEU A 255 28.53 13.30 12.02
N GLY A 256 27.70 13.74 11.06
CA GLY A 256 26.68 12.88 10.45
C GLY A 256 27.29 11.87 9.46
N THR A 257 26.68 10.70 9.32
CA THR A 257 27.02 9.76 8.23
C THR A 257 26.59 10.35 6.88
N ILE A 258 27.19 9.93 5.77
CA ILE A 258 26.78 10.35 4.40
C ILE A 258 25.27 10.12 4.19
N SER A 259 24.72 9.05 4.75
CA SER A 259 23.28 8.75 4.73
C SER A 259 22.42 9.85 5.36
N ASN A 260 22.89 10.52 6.42
CA ASN A 260 22.17 11.61 7.07
C ASN A 260 22.10 12.84 6.16
N TYR A 261 23.23 13.20 5.55
CA TYR A 261 23.28 14.34 4.62
C TYR A 261 22.45 14.09 3.37
N VAL A 262 22.50 12.87 2.83
CA VAL A 262 21.65 12.45 1.71
C VAL A 262 20.18 12.51 2.10
N ALA A 263 19.79 12.01 3.28
CA ALA A 263 18.40 12.06 3.74
C ALA A 263 17.91 13.52 3.93
N VAL A 264 18.72 14.40 4.52
CA VAL A 264 18.35 15.82 4.73
C VAL A 264 18.21 16.58 3.40
N LEU A 265 19.19 16.46 2.50
CA LEU A 265 19.11 17.04 1.16
C LEU A 265 17.91 16.49 0.38
N PHE A 266 17.65 15.20 0.56
CA PHE A 266 16.50 14.53 -0.02
C PHE A 266 15.17 15.07 0.54
N TYR A 267 15.02 15.23 1.86
CA TYR A 267 13.84 15.86 2.46
C TYR A 267 13.64 17.30 2.00
N ALA A 268 14.70 18.09 1.91
CA ALA A 268 14.65 19.45 1.39
C ALA A 268 14.21 19.46 -0.09
N GLY A 269 14.74 18.55 -0.91
CA GLY A 269 14.34 18.35 -2.29
C GLY A 269 12.89 17.88 -2.45
N TYR A 270 12.44 16.94 -1.61
CA TYR A 270 11.07 16.45 -1.57
C TYR A 270 10.10 17.58 -1.19
N ILE A 271 10.42 18.35 -0.14
CA ILE A 271 9.63 19.53 0.25
C ILE A 271 9.60 20.55 -0.87
N HIS A 272 10.73 20.82 -1.53
CA HIS A 272 10.76 21.73 -2.68
C HIS A 272 9.88 21.24 -3.84
N VAL A 273 10.01 19.97 -4.24
CA VAL A 273 9.19 19.34 -5.28
C VAL A 273 7.71 19.35 -4.90
N PHE A 274 7.40 19.09 -3.64
CA PHE A 274 6.05 19.13 -3.09
C PHE A 274 5.48 20.56 -3.12
N LEU A 275 6.25 21.58 -2.73
CA LEU A 275 5.84 22.98 -2.83
C LEU A 275 5.63 23.41 -4.29
N GLU A 276 6.50 22.99 -5.21
CA GLU A 276 6.32 23.21 -6.65
C GLU A 276 5.09 22.47 -7.21
N PHE A 277 4.80 21.27 -6.73
CA PHE A 277 3.55 20.56 -7.01
C PHE A 277 2.34 21.37 -6.54
N CYS A 278 2.42 21.97 -5.34
CA CYS A 278 1.35 22.80 -4.80
C CYS A 278 1.12 24.07 -5.62
N LYS A 279 2.18 24.78 -6.01
CA LYS A 279 2.11 25.96 -6.88
C LYS A 279 1.45 25.70 -8.23
N VAL A 280 1.36 24.44 -8.66
CA VAL A 280 0.83 24.07 -9.97
C VAL A 280 -0.68 23.92 -9.99
N PHE A 281 -1.29 23.67 -8.83
CA PHE A 281 -2.73 23.81 -8.71
C PHE A 281 -3.13 25.29 -8.50
N GLU A 282 -2.25 26.11 -7.93
CA GLU A 282 -2.43 27.57 -7.84
C GLU A 282 -2.34 28.24 -9.23
N SER A 283 -1.32 27.88 -10.04
CA SER A 283 -1.11 28.46 -11.39
C SER A 283 -1.92 27.79 -12.50
N GLY A 284 -2.13 26.47 -12.44
CA GLY A 284 -3.04 25.70 -13.32
C GLY A 284 -4.53 25.88 -12.97
N GLY A 285 -4.82 26.71 -11.96
CA GLY A 285 -6.15 27.09 -11.55
C GLY A 285 -6.88 27.98 -12.55
N ILE A 286 -6.26 28.56 -13.58
CA ILE A 286 -6.97 29.45 -14.51
C ILE A 286 -7.81 28.63 -15.49
N GLY A 287 -9.13 28.58 -15.27
CA GLY A 287 -10.07 27.93 -16.17
C GLY A 287 -10.05 28.57 -17.57
N LYS A 288 -9.87 27.76 -18.62
CA LYS A 288 -9.96 28.19 -20.02
C LYS A 288 -11.33 28.79 -20.41
N ASN A 289 -12.36 28.66 -19.56
CA ASN A 289 -13.74 29.09 -19.83
C ASN A 289 -14.39 29.98 -18.74
N GLY A 290 -13.63 30.60 -17.84
CA GLY A 290 -14.17 31.68 -16.99
C GLY A 290 -15.17 31.28 -15.88
N SER A 291 -15.28 30.00 -15.51
CA SER A 291 -16.08 29.56 -14.36
C SER A 291 -15.17 28.97 -13.27
N THR A 292 -15.13 29.57 -12.07
CA THR A 292 -15.62 29.01 -10.78
C THR A 292 -15.25 29.91 -9.59
N ILE A 293 -16.11 29.88 -8.57
CA ILE A 293 -16.11 30.75 -7.38
C ILE A 293 -14.81 30.66 -6.58
N ALA A 294 -14.22 31.83 -6.31
CA ALA A 294 -13.16 32.00 -5.32
C ALA A 294 -13.75 31.99 -3.90
N LEU A 295 -13.07 31.34 -2.96
CA LEU A 295 -13.45 31.40 -1.53
C LEU A 295 -13.46 32.87 -1.05
N PRO A 296 -14.50 33.34 -0.33
CA PRO A 296 -14.74 34.76 -0.05
C PRO A 296 -13.62 35.50 0.69
N TYR A 297 -12.66 34.77 1.28
CA TYR A 297 -11.58 35.32 2.10
C TYR A 297 -10.18 35.03 1.57
N THR A 298 -9.99 34.02 0.72
CA THR A 298 -8.67 33.59 0.25
C THR A 298 -8.45 33.84 -1.24
N GLY A 299 -9.50 34.15 -2.02
CA GLY A 299 -9.38 34.36 -3.46
C GLY A 299 -9.00 33.09 -4.24
N THR A 300 -8.90 31.94 -3.56
CA THR A 300 -8.49 30.66 -4.14
C THR A 300 -9.70 29.83 -4.54
N GLU A 301 -9.59 29.10 -5.66
CA GLU A 301 -10.65 28.20 -6.08
C GLU A 301 -10.83 27.01 -5.13
N VAL A 302 -12.07 26.56 -4.95
CA VAL A 302 -12.41 25.43 -4.06
C VAL A 302 -11.67 24.14 -4.44
N LYS A 303 -11.31 23.96 -5.72
CA LYS A 303 -10.49 22.84 -6.22
C LYS A 303 -9.06 22.79 -5.65
N VAL A 304 -8.61 23.84 -4.95
CA VAL A 304 -7.30 23.93 -4.27
C VAL A 304 -7.39 23.46 -2.80
N PHE A 305 -8.60 23.26 -2.25
CA PHE A 305 -8.77 22.87 -0.84
C PHE A 305 -8.11 21.53 -0.45
N PRO A 306 -8.23 20.44 -1.22
CA PRO A 306 -7.56 19.19 -0.86
C PRO A 306 -6.03 19.31 -0.99
N LEU A 307 -5.52 20.31 -1.72
CA LEU A 307 -4.09 20.63 -1.76
C LEU A 307 -3.61 21.30 -0.48
N TRP A 308 -4.33 22.31 0.03
CA TRP A 308 -4.03 22.93 1.33
C TRP A 308 -4.09 21.91 2.47
N ALA A 309 -5.03 20.97 2.39
CA ALA A 309 -5.08 19.85 3.32
C ALA A 309 -3.85 18.93 3.15
N ALA A 310 -3.46 18.54 1.93
CA ALA A 310 -2.24 17.77 1.68
C ALA A 310 -0.95 18.47 2.14
N VAL A 311 -0.87 19.80 2.01
CA VAL A 311 0.21 20.64 2.54
C VAL A 311 0.19 20.62 4.07
N GLY A 312 -0.99 20.76 4.67
CA GLY A 312 -1.19 20.58 6.11
C GLY A 312 -0.69 19.23 6.61
N ILE A 313 -0.95 18.14 5.86
CA ILE A 313 -0.40 16.80 6.16
C ILE A 313 1.12 16.84 6.17
N ALA A 314 1.73 17.30 5.07
CA ALA A 314 3.18 17.29 4.93
C ALA A 314 3.84 18.10 6.07
N ILE A 315 3.24 19.21 6.48
CA ILE A 315 3.71 20.04 7.59
C ILE A 315 3.51 19.35 8.94
N LEU A 316 2.33 18.80 9.23
CA LEU A 316 2.05 18.09 10.49
C LEU A 316 2.93 16.83 10.64
N LEU A 317 3.12 16.08 9.55
CA LEU A 317 4.04 14.94 9.49
C LEU A 317 5.48 15.39 9.70
N ALA A 318 5.93 16.46 9.02
CA ALA A 318 7.26 17.01 9.20
C ALA A 318 7.49 17.49 10.65
N GLN A 319 6.50 18.15 11.26
CA GLN A 319 6.57 18.59 12.66
C GLN A 319 6.65 17.40 13.62
N SER A 320 5.81 16.38 13.44
CA SER A 320 5.85 15.14 14.24
C SER A 320 7.21 14.44 14.08
N SER A 321 7.70 14.30 12.84
CA SER A 321 9.01 13.72 12.51
C SER A 321 10.14 14.48 13.21
N ILE A 322 10.18 15.81 13.06
CA ILE A 322 11.20 16.68 13.63
C ILE A 322 11.16 16.63 15.16
N SER A 323 9.98 16.63 15.78
CA SER A 323 9.85 16.57 17.24
C SER A 323 10.41 15.28 17.83
N VAL A 324 10.18 14.12 17.20
CA VAL A 324 10.71 12.83 17.66
C VAL A 324 12.20 12.68 17.34
N ILE A 325 12.64 13.21 16.20
CA ILE A 325 14.04 13.29 15.79
C ILE A 325 14.86 14.14 16.76
N LEU A 326 14.34 15.31 17.17
CA LEU A 326 15.00 16.25 18.09
C LEU A 326 14.91 15.83 19.55
N ALA A 327 13.84 15.13 19.95
CA ALA A 327 13.66 14.66 21.33
C ALA A 327 14.40 13.34 21.62
N GLY A 328 15.09 12.74 20.64
CA GLY A 328 15.86 11.51 20.82
C GLY A 328 14.98 10.36 21.31
N GLY A 329 14.15 9.80 20.43
CA GLY A 329 13.27 8.67 20.72
C GLY A 329 13.95 7.56 21.52
N VAL A 330 13.53 7.42 22.77
CA VAL A 330 14.03 6.43 23.73
C VAL A 330 13.32 5.11 23.49
N GLY A 331 14.08 4.03 23.27
CA GLY A 331 13.51 2.70 23.02
C GLY A 331 12.61 2.27 24.18
N LYS A 332 11.75 1.28 23.95
CA LYS A 332 10.87 0.71 24.98
C LYS A 332 11.63 0.25 26.25
N ASN A 333 12.96 0.12 26.17
CA ASN A 333 13.88 -0.25 27.23
C ASN A 333 14.97 0.81 27.56
N GLY A 334 14.77 2.09 27.22
CA GLY A 334 15.80 3.12 27.52
C GLY A 334 16.99 3.14 26.56
N SER A 335 16.99 2.35 25.49
CA SER A 335 18.12 2.23 24.56
C SER A 335 18.18 3.42 23.60
N THR A 336 19.25 4.22 23.69
CA THR A 336 19.57 5.30 22.76
C THR A 336 20.63 4.82 21.77
N VAL A 337 20.27 4.81 20.48
CA VAL A 337 21.09 4.72 19.25
C VAL A 337 20.47 3.66 18.32
N ALA A 338 19.68 4.14 17.36
CA ALA A 338 19.26 3.38 16.19
C ALA A 338 19.85 4.07 14.95
N GLY A 339 20.54 3.31 14.09
CA GLY A 339 21.05 3.82 12.81
C GLY A 339 19.93 4.25 11.87
N THR A 340 20.29 4.99 10.81
CA THR A 340 19.40 5.53 9.76
C THR A 340 18.52 4.51 9.03
N SER A 341 18.71 3.22 9.29
CA SER A 341 17.93 2.09 8.77
C SER A 341 16.41 2.23 8.91
N VAL A 342 15.89 2.95 9.92
CA VAL A 342 14.45 3.22 10.06
C VAL A 342 13.93 4.13 8.94
N LEU A 343 14.76 5.06 8.44
CA LEU A 343 14.41 5.98 7.37
C LEU A 343 14.85 5.51 5.99
N SER A 344 15.68 4.46 5.91
CA SER A 344 16.24 4.00 4.65
C SER A 344 15.19 3.63 3.58
N PRO A 345 13.96 3.16 3.91
CA PRO A 345 12.92 2.93 2.90
C PRO A 345 12.44 4.19 2.17
N ILE A 346 12.69 5.41 2.66
CA ILE A 346 12.28 6.63 1.93
C ILE A 346 13.03 6.78 0.61
N ILE A 347 14.30 6.40 0.57
CA ILE A 347 15.21 6.62 -0.57
C ILE A 347 14.72 5.84 -1.82
N PRO A 348 14.56 4.51 -1.79
CA PRO A 348 14.17 3.76 -2.98
C PRO A 348 12.77 4.13 -3.48
N PHE A 349 11.80 4.40 -2.60
CA PHE A 349 10.45 4.82 -3.03
C PHE A 349 10.46 6.21 -3.67
N SER A 350 11.32 7.08 -3.19
CA SER A 350 11.48 8.42 -3.76
C SER A 350 12.10 8.41 -5.15
N PHE A 351 12.97 7.44 -5.46
CA PHE A 351 13.43 7.19 -6.82
C PHE A 351 12.30 6.74 -7.77
N VAL A 352 11.10 6.44 -7.27
CA VAL A 352 9.91 6.22 -8.08
C VAL A 352 9.11 7.52 -8.22
N VAL A 353 8.72 8.13 -7.09
CA VAL A 353 7.79 9.28 -7.08
C VAL A 353 8.41 10.53 -7.69
N VAL A 354 9.67 10.85 -7.36
CA VAL A 354 10.31 12.09 -7.82
C VAL A 354 10.54 12.06 -9.33
N PRO A 355 11.14 11.00 -9.93
CA PRO A 355 11.23 10.91 -11.38
C PRO A 355 9.86 10.88 -12.06
N ALA A 356 8.87 10.17 -11.51
CA ALA A 356 7.51 10.18 -12.05
C ALA A 356 6.92 11.59 -12.11
N PHE A 357 7.15 12.42 -11.10
CA PHE A 357 6.70 13.80 -11.12
C PHE A 357 7.50 14.66 -12.09
N ILE A 358 8.83 14.55 -12.10
CA ILE A 358 9.67 15.33 -13.02
C ILE A 358 9.35 15.01 -14.48
N ILE A 359 9.18 13.72 -14.81
CA ILE A 359 8.86 13.27 -16.17
C ILE A 359 7.51 13.80 -16.62
N TYR A 360 6.48 13.75 -15.76
CA TYR A 360 5.21 14.40 -16.02
C TYR A 360 5.40 15.89 -16.34
N ARG A 361 6.16 16.62 -15.52
CA ARG A 361 6.24 18.09 -15.62
C ARG A 361 7.15 18.62 -16.72
N LYS A 362 8.15 17.84 -17.13
CA LYS A 362 9.11 18.22 -18.17
C LYS A 362 8.86 17.57 -19.52
N SER A 363 7.87 16.68 -19.63
CA SER A 363 7.54 16.03 -20.90
C SER A 363 7.18 17.07 -21.96
N ALA A 364 7.90 17.05 -23.07
CA ALA A 364 7.60 17.89 -24.23
C ALA A 364 6.41 17.35 -25.02
N GLU A 365 6.20 16.03 -24.98
CA GLU A 365 5.09 15.34 -25.64
C GLU A 365 3.85 15.17 -24.75
N HIS A 366 3.84 15.76 -23.54
CA HIS A 366 2.76 15.60 -22.55
C HIS A 366 2.36 14.12 -22.35
N VAL A 367 3.37 13.25 -22.19
CA VAL A 367 3.20 11.79 -22.25
C VAL A 367 2.22 11.28 -21.20
N TYR A 368 2.19 11.91 -20.02
CA TYR A 368 1.25 11.57 -18.97
C TYR A 368 -0.17 12.04 -19.31
N GLU A 369 -0.35 13.27 -19.79
CA GLU A 369 -1.67 13.81 -20.11
C GLU A 369 -2.31 13.14 -21.33
N ASN A 370 -1.49 12.65 -22.26
CA ASN A 370 -1.91 11.94 -23.47
C ASN A 370 -2.14 10.44 -23.21
N HIS A 371 -1.38 9.82 -22.31
CA HIS A 371 -1.45 8.39 -22.03
C HIS A 371 -1.46 8.09 -20.51
N PRO A 372 -2.43 8.63 -19.75
CA PRO A 372 -2.38 8.59 -18.28
C PRO A 372 -2.50 7.18 -17.71
N ALA A 373 -3.35 6.31 -18.28
CA ALA A 373 -3.47 4.93 -17.79
C ALA A 373 -2.16 4.14 -17.97
N LEU A 374 -1.53 4.21 -19.15
CA LEU A 374 -0.25 3.55 -19.40
C LEU A 374 0.85 4.09 -18.49
N TYR A 375 0.86 5.41 -18.24
CA TYR A 375 1.82 6.04 -17.35
C TYR A 375 1.66 5.57 -15.89
N ILE A 376 0.44 5.56 -15.36
CA ILE A 376 0.14 5.07 -14.02
C ILE A 376 0.47 3.58 -13.89
N LEU A 377 0.17 2.77 -14.91
CA LEU A 377 0.56 1.36 -14.94
C LEU A 377 2.10 1.22 -14.91
N ALA A 378 2.84 1.94 -15.76
CA ALA A 378 4.30 1.86 -15.81
C ALA A 378 4.95 2.19 -14.46
N PHE A 379 4.69 3.38 -13.92
CA PHE A 379 5.28 3.79 -12.63
C PHE A 379 4.68 3.05 -11.44
N GLY A 380 3.42 2.62 -11.53
CA GLY A 380 2.79 1.83 -10.49
C GLY A 380 3.40 0.45 -10.36
N MET A 381 3.76 -0.20 -11.47
CA MET A 381 4.49 -1.47 -11.42
C MET A 381 5.91 -1.31 -10.83
N VAL A 382 6.57 -0.15 -11.04
CA VAL A 382 7.83 0.19 -10.35
C VAL A 382 7.58 0.30 -8.84
N ALA A 383 6.54 1.04 -8.43
CA ALA A 383 6.16 1.19 -7.03
C ALA A 383 5.82 -0.15 -6.38
N ALA A 384 5.05 -1.02 -7.07
CA ALA A 384 4.72 -2.36 -6.61
C ALA A 384 5.97 -3.22 -6.36
N LYS A 385 6.95 -3.21 -7.29
CA LYS A 385 8.21 -3.94 -7.09
C LYS A 385 9.02 -3.40 -5.92
N VAL A 386 9.12 -2.08 -5.78
CA VAL A 386 9.81 -1.45 -4.65
C VAL A 386 9.15 -1.84 -3.33
N THR A 387 7.81 -1.88 -3.27
CA THR A 387 7.07 -2.39 -2.10
C THR A 387 7.38 -3.86 -1.83
N ASN A 388 7.37 -4.73 -2.84
CA ASN A 388 7.69 -6.16 -2.66
C ASN A 388 9.09 -6.36 -2.08
N ARG A 389 10.07 -5.56 -2.52
CA ARG A 389 11.43 -5.59 -1.95
C ARG A 389 11.44 -5.14 -0.49
N LEU A 390 10.61 -4.18 -0.10
CA LEU A 390 10.47 -3.77 1.30
C LEU A 390 9.86 -4.88 2.17
N VAL A 391 8.84 -5.59 1.67
CA VAL A 391 8.27 -6.77 2.34
C VAL A 391 9.34 -7.84 2.56
N VAL A 392 10.11 -8.17 1.53
CA VAL A 392 11.23 -9.13 1.63
C VAL A 392 12.29 -8.65 2.62
N ALA A 393 12.64 -7.37 2.60
CA ALA A 393 13.60 -6.79 3.54
C ALA A 393 13.13 -6.93 5.00
N HIS A 394 11.84 -6.66 5.25
CA HIS A 394 11.21 -6.85 6.55
C HIS A 394 11.29 -8.31 7.02
N MET A 395 10.77 -9.25 6.23
CA MET A 395 10.67 -10.66 6.60
C MET A 395 12.04 -11.34 6.73
N THR A 396 13.04 -10.86 5.97
CA THR A 396 14.42 -11.36 6.07
C THR A 396 15.27 -10.59 7.09
N LYS A 397 14.71 -9.59 7.78
CA LYS A 397 15.38 -8.69 8.72
C LYS A 397 16.69 -8.10 8.14
N ASN A 398 16.62 -7.66 6.89
CA ASN A 398 17.74 -7.11 6.16
C ASN A 398 17.46 -5.67 5.70
N GLU A 399 18.52 -4.92 5.43
CA GLU A 399 18.36 -3.60 4.82
C GLU A 399 17.87 -3.73 3.37
N MET A 400 17.06 -2.78 2.96
CA MET A 400 16.58 -2.65 1.59
C MET A 400 17.66 -1.99 0.73
N GLU A 401 18.05 -2.61 -0.38
CA GLU A 401 19.01 -1.97 -1.30
C GLU A 401 18.32 -0.84 -2.09
N TYR A 402 19.04 0.27 -2.27
CA TYR A 402 18.45 1.50 -2.81
C TYR A 402 18.21 1.47 -4.32
N LEU A 403 19.08 0.80 -5.07
CA LEU A 403 18.96 0.70 -6.53
C LEU A 403 18.33 -0.63 -6.92
N ASP A 404 17.61 -0.62 -8.04
CA ASP A 404 16.91 -1.78 -8.58
C ASP A 404 16.73 -1.66 -10.10
N SER A 405 16.66 -2.80 -10.78
CA SER A 405 16.45 -2.88 -12.23
C SER A 405 15.13 -2.27 -12.70
N SER A 406 14.11 -2.16 -11.84
CA SER A 406 12.85 -1.48 -12.20
C SER A 406 13.03 0.00 -12.50
N LEU A 407 14.08 0.64 -11.96
CA LEU A 407 14.37 2.06 -12.21
C LEU A 407 14.96 2.33 -13.61
N ILE A 408 15.36 1.29 -14.35
CA ILE A 408 15.91 1.43 -15.72
C ILE A 408 14.86 2.08 -16.64
N GLY A 409 13.60 1.65 -16.56
CA GLY A 409 12.50 2.23 -17.36
C GLY A 409 12.32 3.74 -17.13
N PRO A 410 12.06 4.18 -15.88
CA PRO A 410 12.03 5.60 -15.52
C PRO A 410 13.30 6.37 -15.89
N ALA A 411 14.49 5.78 -15.70
CA ALA A 411 15.75 6.41 -16.06
C ALA A 411 15.86 6.64 -17.57
N MET A 412 15.41 5.69 -18.40
CA MET A 412 15.37 5.86 -19.85
C MET A 412 14.43 7.00 -20.26
N LEU A 413 13.26 7.12 -19.64
CA LEU A 413 12.33 8.25 -19.90
C LEU A 413 12.96 9.59 -19.51
N PHE A 414 13.57 9.66 -18.33
CA PHE A 414 14.23 10.86 -17.84
C PHE A 414 15.40 11.29 -18.75
N LEU A 415 16.24 10.34 -19.17
CA LEU A 415 17.36 10.59 -20.08
C LEU A 415 16.86 11.00 -21.47
N ASN A 416 15.80 10.36 -21.97
CA ASN A 416 15.22 10.72 -23.26
C ASN A 416 14.72 12.17 -23.27
N GLN A 417 14.10 12.63 -22.19
CA GLN A 417 13.70 14.04 -22.04
C GLN A 417 14.91 14.99 -21.94
N TYR A 418 15.97 14.59 -21.23
CA TYR A 418 17.19 15.39 -21.11
C TYR A 418 17.87 15.63 -22.47
N PHE A 419 17.84 14.66 -23.37
CA PHE A 419 18.40 14.75 -24.72
C PHE A 419 17.40 15.21 -25.80
N ASN A 420 16.36 15.97 -25.42
CA ASN A 420 15.34 16.48 -26.33
C ASN A 420 14.63 15.39 -27.16
N PHE A 421 14.12 14.34 -26.49
CA PHE A 421 13.20 13.34 -27.05
C PHE A 421 13.68 12.65 -28.35
N PHE A 422 14.92 12.13 -28.35
CA PHE A 422 15.46 11.37 -29.51
C PHE A 422 14.53 10.23 -29.96
N ILE A 423 13.81 9.61 -29.03
CA ILE A 423 12.76 8.62 -29.27
C ILE A 423 11.43 9.18 -28.77
N LYS A 424 10.31 8.93 -29.47
CA LYS A 424 8.98 9.32 -28.97
C LYS A 424 8.74 8.72 -27.58
N GLU A 425 8.38 9.58 -26.62
CA GLU A 425 8.18 9.25 -25.21
C GLU A 425 7.14 8.13 -25.03
N TYR A 426 6.14 8.05 -25.92
CA TYR A 426 5.15 6.95 -25.95
C TYR A 426 5.79 5.55 -26.08
N TYR A 427 6.76 5.38 -26.99
CA TYR A 427 7.42 4.09 -27.17
C TYR A 427 8.34 3.77 -26.00
N VAL A 428 9.04 4.77 -25.47
CA VAL A 428 9.88 4.61 -24.27
C VAL A 428 9.02 4.25 -23.05
N LEU A 429 7.81 4.80 -22.95
CA LEU A 429 6.87 4.48 -21.89
C LEU A 429 6.35 3.04 -21.97
N TRP A 430 6.03 2.55 -23.18
CA TRP A 430 5.71 1.13 -23.37
C TRP A 430 6.87 0.21 -23.02
N LEU A 431 8.09 0.56 -23.45
CA LEU A 431 9.29 -0.20 -23.09
C LEU A 431 9.50 -0.21 -21.57
N CYS A 432 9.28 0.91 -20.90
CA CYS A 432 9.31 1.02 -19.44
C CYS A 432 8.29 0.07 -18.80
N PHE A 433 7.02 0.11 -19.24
CA PHE A 433 5.96 -0.75 -18.70
C PHE A 433 6.24 -2.25 -18.91
N ILE A 434 6.64 -2.64 -20.12
CA ILE A 434 6.97 -4.03 -20.45
C ILE A 434 8.17 -4.50 -19.61
N TRP A 435 9.23 -3.70 -19.55
CA TRP A 435 10.43 -4.01 -18.78
C TRP A 435 10.10 -4.24 -17.30
N VAL A 436 9.44 -3.27 -16.65
CA VAL A 436 9.16 -3.37 -15.22
C VAL A 436 8.20 -4.51 -14.90
N THR A 437 7.23 -4.79 -15.78
CA THR A 437 6.29 -5.90 -15.57
C THR A 437 7.03 -7.24 -15.63
N LEU A 438 7.89 -7.45 -16.63
CA LEU A 438 8.70 -8.66 -16.74
C LEU A 438 9.68 -8.80 -15.57
N ASP A 439 10.30 -7.70 -15.17
CA ASP A 439 11.27 -7.64 -14.08
C ASP A 439 10.62 -7.91 -12.71
N LEU A 440 9.41 -7.38 -12.46
CA LEU A 440 8.61 -7.73 -11.28
C LEU A 440 8.19 -9.20 -11.29
N LEU A 441 7.65 -9.71 -12.39
CA LEU A 441 7.23 -11.12 -12.50
C LEU A 441 8.41 -12.06 -12.28
N ARG A 442 9.57 -11.73 -12.87
CA ARG A 442 10.82 -12.46 -12.65
C ARG A 442 11.22 -12.44 -11.19
N TYR A 443 11.29 -11.26 -10.58
CA TYR A 443 11.68 -11.09 -9.18
C TYR A 443 10.78 -11.91 -8.25
N SER A 444 9.46 -11.74 -8.36
CA SER A 444 8.47 -12.45 -7.54
C SER A 444 8.55 -13.96 -7.74
N SER A 445 8.66 -14.43 -8.98
CA SER A 445 8.78 -15.87 -9.28
C SER A 445 10.04 -16.47 -8.69
N GLN A 446 11.19 -15.78 -8.83
CA GLN A 446 12.46 -16.27 -8.33
C GLN A 446 12.49 -16.32 -6.79
N ILE A 447 12.03 -15.26 -6.11
CA ILE A 447 11.91 -15.23 -4.64
C ILE A 447 11.02 -16.38 -4.15
N CYS A 448 9.84 -16.56 -4.76
CA CYS A 448 8.93 -17.62 -4.37
C CYS A 448 9.55 -19.01 -4.54
N LEU A 449 10.25 -19.26 -5.64
CA LEU A 449 10.90 -20.54 -5.91
C LEU A 449 12.07 -20.81 -4.96
N GLU A 450 12.90 -19.80 -4.68
CA GLU A 450 14.01 -19.94 -3.71
C GLU A 450 13.51 -20.27 -2.31
N ILE A 451 12.41 -19.63 -1.87
CA ILE A 451 11.77 -19.91 -0.58
C ILE A 451 11.14 -21.32 -0.59
N CYS A 452 10.43 -21.70 -1.67
CA CYS A 452 9.88 -23.05 -1.81
C CYS A 452 10.97 -24.13 -1.73
N ASP A 453 12.08 -23.93 -2.40
CA ASP A 453 13.21 -24.88 -2.43
C ASP A 453 13.88 -25.01 -1.06
N TYR A 454 13.97 -23.91 -0.30
CA TYR A 454 14.51 -23.88 1.06
C TYR A 454 13.58 -24.53 2.08
N MET A 455 12.30 -24.13 2.09
CA MET A 455 11.29 -24.60 3.04
C MET A 455 10.67 -25.96 2.68
N LYS A 456 10.96 -26.49 1.48
CA LYS A 456 10.39 -27.74 0.93
C LYS A 456 8.87 -27.71 0.77
N ILE A 457 8.32 -26.53 0.50
CA ILE A 457 6.88 -26.33 0.24
C ILE A 457 6.59 -26.21 -1.26
N LYS A 458 5.32 -26.38 -1.63
CA LYS A 458 4.84 -26.19 -3.00
C LYS A 458 3.99 -24.93 -3.07
N LEU A 459 4.31 -24.01 -3.98
CA LEU A 459 3.68 -22.70 -4.06
C LEU A 459 2.15 -22.76 -4.24
N PHE A 460 1.65 -23.62 -5.13
CA PHE A 460 0.24 -23.70 -5.50
C PHE A 460 -0.40 -25.07 -5.23
N ARG A 461 0.18 -25.88 -4.32
CA ARG A 461 -0.34 -27.24 -4.05
C ARG A 461 -0.17 -27.61 -2.58
N ILE A 462 -1.23 -28.18 -2.00
CA ILE A 462 -1.19 -28.77 -0.67
C ILE A 462 -0.82 -30.27 -0.81
N PRO A 463 0.21 -30.79 -0.14
CA PRO A 463 0.54 -32.21 -0.14
C PRO A 463 -0.58 -33.05 0.49
N LEU A 464 -0.94 -34.17 -0.14
CA LEU A 464 -1.99 -35.09 0.35
C LEU A 464 -1.68 -35.72 1.73
N GLY A 465 -0.42 -35.73 2.18
CA GLY A 465 0.00 -36.32 3.44
C GLY A 465 -0.38 -35.53 4.69
N ASP A 466 -0.43 -34.19 4.60
CA ASP A 466 -0.67 -33.31 5.75
C ASP A 466 -2.13 -33.32 6.22
N HIS A 467 -3.06 -33.75 5.36
CA HIS A 467 -4.47 -33.81 5.69
C HIS A 467 -4.80 -34.82 6.79
N ARG A 468 -4.11 -35.97 6.82
CA ARG A 468 -4.34 -37.01 7.83
C ARG A 468 -3.79 -36.62 9.20
N MET A 469 -2.69 -35.88 9.25
CA MET A 469 -2.09 -35.45 10.52
C MET A 469 -2.84 -34.27 11.15
N SER A 470 -3.32 -33.29 10.36
CA SER A 470 -4.05 -32.13 10.91
C SER A 470 -5.45 -32.47 11.42
N LEU A 471 -6.15 -33.44 10.78
CA LEU A 471 -7.43 -33.95 11.29
C LEU A 471 -7.27 -34.66 12.64
N VAL A 472 -6.18 -35.39 12.84
CA VAL A 472 -5.89 -36.08 14.10
C VAL A 472 -5.52 -35.08 15.21
N SER A 473 -4.71 -34.05 14.92
CA SER A 473 -4.33 -33.06 15.94
C SER A 473 -5.51 -32.15 16.36
N ASN A 474 -6.34 -31.71 15.40
CA ASN A 474 -7.53 -30.89 15.71
C ASN A 474 -8.59 -31.66 16.50
N THR A 475 -8.70 -32.98 16.28
CA THR A 475 -9.60 -33.84 17.08
C THR A 475 -9.05 -34.03 18.49
N ALA A 476 -7.73 -34.19 18.63
CA ALA A 476 -7.07 -34.28 19.93
C ALA A 476 -7.20 -32.97 20.74
N GLU A 477 -7.01 -31.80 20.13
CA GLU A 477 -7.15 -30.49 20.80
C GLU A 477 -8.60 -30.18 21.20
N LYS A 478 -9.59 -30.54 20.36
CA LYS A 478 -11.01 -30.44 20.74
C LYS A 478 -11.33 -31.33 21.95
N ASN A 479 -10.80 -32.56 21.98
CA ASN A 479 -11.04 -33.49 23.08
C ASN A 479 -10.38 -33.00 24.39
N VAL A 480 -9.21 -32.37 24.32
CA VAL A 480 -8.53 -31.77 25.48
C VAL A 480 -9.31 -30.56 26.02
N ARG A 481 -9.81 -29.65 25.16
CA ARG A 481 -10.65 -28.51 25.61
C ARG A 481 -11.95 -28.97 26.27
N THR A 482 -12.59 -30.01 25.74
CA THR A 482 -13.85 -30.55 26.31
C THR A 482 -13.63 -31.22 27.67
N MET A 483 -12.40 -31.68 27.97
CA MET A 483 -12.05 -32.25 29.28
C MET A 483 -11.72 -31.19 30.33
N VAL A 484 -11.17 -30.04 29.93
CA VAL A 484 -10.82 -28.94 30.84
C VAL A 484 -12.06 -28.14 31.31
N GLU A 485 -13.13 -28.11 30.53
CA GLU A 485 -14.40 -27.43 30.90
C GLU A 485 -15.29 -28.23 31.89
N ARG A 486 -14.79 -29.34 32.47
CA ARG A 486 -15.54 -30.21 33.41
C ARG A 486 -14.98 -30.28 34.84
N GLU A 487 -14.29 -29.25 35.31
CA GLU A 487 -14.04 -29.09 36.76
C GLU A 487 -15.06 -28.11 37.38
N PRO A 488 -15.81 -28.50 38.43
CA PRO A 488 -16.80 -27.62 39.05
C PRO A 488 -16.13 -26.57 39.93
N LEU A 489 -16.51 -25.30 39.71
CA LEU A 489 -16.14 -24.13 40.50
C LEU A 489 -16.60 -24.30 41.97
N LEU A 490 -15.66 -24.19 42.91
CA LEU A 490 -15.94 -23.95 44.32
C LEU A 490 -15.98 -22.43 44.55
N ASP A 491 -17.07 -21.96 45.15
CA ASP A 491 -17.31 -20.58 45.57
C ASP A 491 -16.27 -20.12 46.61
N GLU A 492 -15.73 -18.91 46.45
CA GLU A 492 -15.03 -18.18 47.52
C GLU A 492 -15.68 -16.81 47.77
N ASP A 493 -15.95 -16.59 49.05
CA ASP A 493 -16.67 -15.50 49.68
C ASP A 493 -16.02 -14.12 49.54
N TYR A 494 -16.89 -13.11 49.48
CA TYR A 494 -16.59 -11.69 49.63
C TYR A 494 -16.06 -11.38 51.05
N HIS A 495 -14.88 -10.74 51.15
CA HIS A 495 -14.55 -9.92 52.31
C HIS A 495 -13.86 -8.60 51.93
N HIS A 496 -14.54 -7.52 52.27
CA HIS A 496 -14.09 -6.13 52.22
C HIS A 496 -13.03 -5.89 53.32
N GLY A 497 -11.89 -5.32 52.95
CA GLY A 497 -10.86 -4.85 53.89
C GLY A 497 -11.17 -3.44 54.42
N SER A 498 -10.96 -3.25 55.72
CA SER A 498 -10.76 -1.94 56.35
C SER A 498 -9.72 -2.08 57.47
N ASP A 499 -8.67 -1.26 57.36
CA ASP A 499 -7.80 -0.67 58.38
C ASP A 499 -7.48 -1.47 59.66
N THR A 500 -6.20 -1.71 59.91
CA THR A 500 -5.42 -0.91 60.89
C THR A 500 -3.95 -1.35 60.96
N THR A 501 -3.11 -0.35 61.19
CA THR A 501 -1.69 -0.32 61.50
C THR A 501 -1.30 -1.07 62.79
N LEU A 502 -0.12 -1.71 62.82
CA LEU A 502 1.02 -1.46 63.74
C LEU A 502 1.90 -2.71 63.98
N ASP A 503 3.20 -2.43 63.89
CA ASP A 503 4.32 -2.91 64.71
C ASP A 503 5.08 -4.22 64.43
N ILE A 504 6.40 -3.97 64.25
CA ILE A 504 7.64 -4.79 64.30
C ILE A 504 8.13 -5.41 63.00
#